data_AF-A0A8S2FN78-F1
#
_entry.id   AF-A0A8S2FN78-F1
#
_cell.length_a   1.000
_cell.length_b   1.000
_cell.length_c   1.000
_cell.angle_alpha   90.00
_cell.angle_beta   90.00
_cell.angle_gamma   90.00
#
_symmetry.space_group_name_H-M   'P 1'
#
loop_
_entity.id
_entity.type
_entity.pdbx_description
1 polymer ?
#
loop_
_entity_poly.entity_id
_entity_poly.type
_entity_poly.pdbx_seq_one_letter_code
_entity_poly.pdbx_strand_id
1 'polypeptide(L)'
;MESSQPSPPNELITVYLVFKQDQNSVKELESLFWKITDPDSDKYQQWLTRKEINKILKPHSKCYSLIKKWCEKQPFKKVIRLKNIVDRQQKFTDDNIDSLQQQLESLVVITPEFVIDYYKIPNVKKIGLPRNDVSQSSIQFLGEYYDEKDLQKYSKAVNIRYRPLASKHILGGINNQSNPGSEAVLDVEQMSGINPLAENWFINYESGVNPDGDGENFYTTILTLNQLDHLPQVLSISYGDPEIGL
;
A
#
# COMPACT_ATOMS: atom_id res chain seq x y z
N MET A 1 -1.25 -9.55 31.51
CA MET A 1 -0.44 -8.35 31.78
C MET A 1 1.00 -8.73 31.54
N GLU A 2 1.50 -8.48 30.33
CA GLU A 2 2.93 -8.62 30.07
C GLU A 2 3.64 -7.41 30.67
N SER A 3 4.85 -7.63 31.19
CA SER A 3 5.63 -6.55 31.80
C SER A 3 6.39 -5.79 30.73
N SER A 4 6.03 -4.53 30.51
CA SER A 4 6.75 -3.61 29.64
C SER A 4 8.16 -3.36 30.18
N GLN A 5 9.12 -4.17 29.76
CA GLN A 5 10.55 -3.92 29.95
C GLN A 5 10.94 -2.65 29.16
N PRO A 6 11.85 -1.81 29.68
CA PRO A 6 12.37 -0.68 28.91
C PRO A 6 13.23 -1.17 27.75
N SER A 7 13.11 -0.52 26.59
CA SER A 7 13.92 -0.80 25.39
C SER A 7 15.43 -0.85 25.69
N PRO A 8 16.20 -1.79 25.09
CA PRO A 8 17.63 -1.90 25.32
C PRO A 8 18.39 -0.58 25.08
N PRO A 9 19.32 -0.15 25.96
CA PRO A 9 19.98 1.18 25.90
C PRO A 9 20.84 1.50 24.65
N ASN A 10 20.90 0.61 23.65
CA ASN A 10 21.64 0.77 22.40
C ASN A 10 20.82 0.41 21.15
N GLU A 11 19.51 0.16 21.31
CA GLU A 11 18.58 -0.04 20.20
C GLU A 11 18.55 1.19 19.28
N LEU A 12 18.41 0.96 17.97
CA LEU A 12 18.33 2.03 16.98
C LEU A 12 16.87 2.27 16.64
N ILE A 13 16.36 3.44 17.03
CA ILE A 13 15.05 3.94 16.60
C ILE A 13 15.23 5.00 15.49
N THR A 14 14.34 4.98 14.51
CA THR A 14 14.14 6.10 13.58
C THR A 14 13.13 7.08 14.18
N VAL A 15 13.20 8.35 13.78
CA VAL A 15 12.20 9.36 14.16
C VAL A 15 11.83 10.19 12.94
N TYR A 16 10.55 10.14 12.54
CA TYR A 16 10.04 10.90 11.41
C TYR A 16 9.71 12.35 11.80
N LEU A 17 10.56 13.29 11.38
CA LEU A 17 10.33 14.73 11.59
C LEU A 17 9.40 15.30 10.51
N VAL A 18 8.10 15.22 10.75
CA VAL A 18 7.06 15.77 9.85
C VAL A 18 7.01 17.30 9.98
N PHE A 19 7.03 18.00 8.84
CA PHE A 19 6.95 19.46 8.79
C PHE A 19 5.53 19.90 8.50
N LYS A 20 4.93 20.72 9.38
CA LYS A 20 3.68 21.41 9.07
C LYS A 20 3.86 22.28 7.82
N GLN A 21 3.04 22.03 6.81
CA GLN A 21 3.01 22.75 5.54
C GLN A 21 2.45 24.17 5.73
N ASP A 22 2.75 25.08 4.80
CA ASP A 22 2.16 26.43 4.82
C ASP A 22 0.65 26.35 4.55
N GLN A 23 -0.15 27.08 5.34
CA GLN A 23 -1.61 27.01 5.23
C GLN A 23 -2.16 27.58 3.92
N ASN A 24 -1.42 28.46 3.24
CA ASN A 24 -1.82 28.98 1.93
C ASN A 24 -1.47 27.96 0.84
N SER A 25 -0.29 27.32 0.92
CA SER A 25 0.07 26.19 0.05
C SER A 25 -0.92 25.02 0.15
N VAL A 26 -1.40 24.70 1.35
CA VAL A 26 -2.42 23.65 1.54
C VAL A 26 -3.75 24.05 0.87
N LYS A 27 -4.22 25.29 1.08
CA LYS A 27 -5.44 25.81 0.44
C LYS A 27 -5.33 25.95 -1.08
N GLU A 28 -4.14 26.26 -1.61
CA GLU A 28 -3.86 26.28 -3.05
C GLU A 28 -4.00 24.88 -3.64
N LEU A 29 -3.39 23.87 -3.00
CA LEU A 29 -3.52 22.47 -3.44
C LEU A 29 -4.95 21.95 -3.30
N GLU A 30 -5.66 22.29 -2.22
CA GLU A 30 -7.07 21.94 -2.01
C GLU A 30 -7.98 22.57 -3.09
N SER A 31 -7.78 23.86 -3.41
CA SER A 31 -8.52 24.52 -4.49
C SER A 31 -8.23 23.93 -5.87
N LEU A 32 -7.02 23.42 -6.11
CA LEU A 32 -6.66 22.69 -7.32
C LEU A 32 -7.27 21.29 -7.35
N PHE A 33 -7.25 20.56 -6.23
CA PHE A 33 -7.85 19.23 -6.10
C PHE A 33 -9.33 19.26 -6.51
N TRP A 34 -10.14 20.13 -5.92
CA TRP A 34 -11.57 20.23 -6.25
C TRP A 34 -11.83 20.57 -7.72
N LYS A 35 -11.00 21.44 -8.34
CA LYS A 35 -11.13 21.77 -9.77
C LYS A 35 -10.70 20.65 -10.72
N ILE A 36 -9.83 19.74 -10.28
CA ILE A 36 -9.34 18.65 -11.12
C ILE A 36 -10.26 17.41 -11.03
N THR A 37 -10.98 17.25 -9.91
CA THR A 37 -11.94 16.16 -9.68
C THR A 37 -13.37 16.48 -10.11
N ASP A 38 -13.76 17.75 -10.15
CA ASP A 38 -15.07 18.23 -10.64
C ASP A 38 -15.23 18.02 -12.16
N PRO A 39 -16.22 17.23 -12.64
CA PRO A 39 -16.43 16.94 -14.06
C PRO A 39 -16.91 18.13 -14.90
N ASP A 40 -17.49 19.17 -14.28
CA ASP A 40 -17.97 20.37 -14.98
C ASP A 40 -16.88 21.46 -15.07
N SER A 41 -15.70 21.21 -14.51
CA SER A 41 -14.58 22.16 -14.43
C SER A 41 -13.72 22.21 -15.69
N ASP A 42 -13.21 23.40 -16.03
CA ASP A 42 -12.19 23.61 -17.08
C ASP A 42 -10.82 22.98 -16.76
N LYS A 43 -10.68 22.37 -15.57
CA LYS A 43 -9.50 21.67 -15.08
C LYS A 43 -9.73 20.17 -14.89
N TYR A 44 -10.91 19.63 -15.23
CA TYR A 44 -11.21 18.21 -15.04
C TYR A 44 -10.14 17.30 -15.66
N GLN A 45 -9.70 16.29 -14.90
CA GLN A 45 -8.64 15.33 -15.25
C GLN A 45 -7.26 15.95 -15.61
N GLN A 46 -7.01 17.23 -15.36
CA GLN A 46 -5.69 17.85 -15.53
C GLN A 46 -4.80 17.57 -14.29
N TRP A 47 -4.53 16.29 -14.06
CA TRP A 47 -3.82 15.77 -12.88
C TRP A 47 -2.43 16.40 -12.71
N LEU A 48 -2.12 16.83 -11.48
CA LEU A 48 -0.81 17.40 -11.14
C LEU A 48 0.27 16.31 -11.06
N THR A 49 1.44 16.58 -11.63
CA THR A 49 2.61 15.71 -11.38
C THR A 49 3.12 15.90 -9.96
N ARG A 50 3.83 14.88 -9.45
CA ARG A 50 4.59 14.95 -8.19
C ARG A 50 5.50 16.18 -8.09
N LYS A 51 6.03 16.68 -9.21
CA LYS A 51 6.92 17.86 -9.24
C LYS A 51 6.15 19.17 -9.01
N GLU A 52 4.89 19.25 -9.42
CA GLU A 52 4.03 20.41 -9.20
C GLU A 52 3.46 20.42 -7.78
N ILE A 53 3.02 19.27 -7.26
CA ILE A 53 2.60 19.13 -5.85
C ILE A 53 3.75 19.53 -4.90
N ASN A 54 4.98 19.04 -5.16
CA ASN A 54 6.18 19.42 -4.40
C ASN A 54 6.63 20.88 -4.60
N LYS A 55 6.12 21.59 -5.62
CA LYS A 55 6.35 23.03 -5.80
C LYS A 55 5.39 23.85 -4.94
N ILE A 56 4.13 23.42 -4.84
CA ILE A 56 3.09 24.06 -4.02
C ILE A 56 3.37 23.85 -2.52
N LEU A 57 3.50 22.58 -2.08
CA LEU A 57 3.67 22.22 -0.67
C LEU A 57 5.08 22.43 -0.10
N LYS A 58 5.98 23.08 -0.84
CA LYS A 58 7.41 23.16 -0.51
C LYS A 58 7.62 23.83 0.86
N PRO A 59 8.21 23.14 1.86
CA PRO A 59 8.47 23.76 3.16
C PRO A 59 9.34 25.00 3.06
N HIS A 60 8.98 26.06 3.79
CA HIS A 60 9.70 27.33 3.75
C HIS A 60 11.18 27.15 4.11
N SER A 61 12.09 27.73 3.30
CA SER A 61 13.54 27.46 3.35
C SER A 61 14.17 27.62 4.73
N LYS A 62 13.70 28.61 5.50
CA LYS A 62 14.11 28.82 6.90
C LYS A 62 13.87 27.58 7.77
N CYS A 63 12.71 26.92 7.68
CA CYS A 63 12.35 25.77 8.51
C CYS A 63 13.29 24.58 8.28
N TYR A 64 13.59 24.26 7.02
CA TYR A 64 14.59 23.24 6.69
C TYR A 64 15.97 23.59 7.26
N SER A 65 16.40 24.86 7.14
CA SER A 65 17.69 25.31 7.67
C SER A 65 17.78 25.28 9.20
N LEU A 66 16.65 25.46 9.89
CA LEU A 66 16.56 25.41 11.36
C LEU A 66 16.63 23.97 11.86
N ILE A 67 15.83 23.05 11.29
CA ILE A 67 15.85 21.64 11.72
C ILE A 67 17.18 20.98 11.36
N LYS A 68 17.79 21.28 10.20
CA LYS A 68 19.15 20.80 9.88
C LYS A 68 20.17 21.20 10.97
N LYS A 69 20.16 22.47 11.39
CA LYS A 69 21.01 23.00 12.48
C LYS A 69 20.66 22.47 13.87
N TRP A 70 19.48 21.90 14.07
CA TRP A 70 19.08 21.26 15.31
C TRP A 70 19.52 19.79 15.34
N CYS A 71 19.31 19.04 14.25
CA CYS A 71 19.80 17.67 14.07
C CYS A 71 21.33 17.60 14.18
N GLU A 72 22.05 18.58 13.62
CA GLU A 72 23.52 18.74 13.74
C GLU A 72 24.02 18.93 15.18
N LYS A 73 23.13 19.16 16.15
CA LYS A 73 23.46 19.30 17.58
C LYS A 73 23.00 18.13 18.45
N GLN A 74 22.26 17.16 17.89
CA GLN A 74 21.82 15.98 18.62
C GLN A 74 22.84 14.84 18.45
N PRO A 75 22.93 13.87 19.39
CA PRO A 75 23.83 12.72 19.29
C PRO A 75 23.37 11.65 18.27
N PHE A 76 22.64 12.05 17.21
CA PHE A 76 22.14 11.13 16.18
C PHE A 76 23.31 10.56 15.36
N LYS A 77 23.50 9.24 15.40
CA LYS A 77 24.59 8.54 14.68
C LYS A 77 24.57 8.79 13.16
N LYS A 78 23.41 9.08 12.56
CA LYS A 78 23.25 9.35 11.13
C LYS A 78 21.93 10.09 10.84
N VAL A 79 21.99 11.26 10.21
CA VAL A 79 20.79 11.94 9.66
C VAL A 79 20.60 11.49 8.21
N ILE A 80 19.69 10.53 7.99
CA ILE A 80 19.41 10.01 6.65
C ILE A 80 18.31 10.87 6.00
N ARG A 81 18.61 11.47 4.84
CA ARG A 81 17.56 11.90 3.92
C ARG A 81 17.05 10.65 3.20
N LEU A 82 15.85 10.19 3.53
CA LEU A 82 15.27 8.99 2.92
C LEU A 82 15.25 9.09 1.39
N LYS A 83 15.82 8.05 0.78
CA LYS A 83 15.86 7.74 -0.65
C LYS A 83 16.14 6.25 -0.76
N ASN A 84 15.09 5.48 -1.02
CA ASN A 84 15.09 4.03 -1.19
C ASN A 84 15.41 3.27 0.13
N ILE A 85 14.47 2.42 0.57
CA ILE A 85 14.65 1.43 1.62
C ILE A 85 14.28 0.07 1.00
N VAL A 86 15.20 -0.90 1.03
CA VAL A 86 14.98 -2.30 0.62
C VAL A 86 15.95 -3.19 1.43
N ASP A 87 15.58 -4.45 1.68
CA ASP A 87 16.38 -5.58 2.21
C ASP A 87 16.87 -5.57 3.68
N ARG A 88 16.13 -6.30 4.55
CA ARG A 88 16.54 -7.68 4.93
C ARG A 88 15.46 -8.52 5.64
N GLN A 89 15.75 -9.82 5.83
CA GLN A 89 14.85 -10.89 6.31
C GLN A 89 15.32 -11.50 7.64
N GLN A 90 14.42 -12.13 8.41
CA GLN A 90 14.64 -13.48 8.98
C GLN A 90 13.31 -14.21 9.33
N LYS A 91 13.39 -15.48 9.78
CA LYS A 91 12.31 -16.49 9.77
C LYS A 91 11.63 -16.70 11.15
N PHE A 92 10.43 -17.31 11.18
CA PHE A 92 10.14 -18.59 11.87
C PHE A 92 8.78 -19.20 11.39
N THR A 93 8.26 -20.27 12.04
CA THR A 93 7.56 -21.44 11.45
C THR A 93 6.71 -22.21 12.49
N ASP A 94 5.61 -22.95 12.27
CA ASP A 94 4.68 -23.27 11.13
C ASP A 94 3.34 -23.88 11.71
N ASP A 95 2.27 -24.02 10.90
CA ASP A 95 1.13 -25.01 11.00
C ASP A 95 0.05 -24.95 12.15
N ASN A 96 -1.18 -25.50 12.04
CA ASN A 96 -1.83 -26.35 11.00
C ASN A 96 -3.39 -26.17 10.89
N ILE A 97 -4.04 -26.78 9.89
CA ILE A 97 -5.48 -26.62 9.54
C ILE A 97 -6.24 -27.96 9.45
N ASP A 98 -7.36 -28.11 10.16
CA ASP A 98 -8.30 -29.25 10.02
C ASP A 98 -9.80 -28.90 10.17
N SER A 99 -10.17 -27.74 10.73
CA SER A 99 -11.56 -27.43 11.12
C SER A 99 -12.49 -26.94 9.99
N LEU A 100 -11.94 -26.58 8.82
CA LEU A 100 -12.67 -25.81 7.80
C LEU A 100 -13.66 -26.63 6.95
N GLN A 101 -13.56 -27.96 6.92
CA GLN A 101 -14.36 -28.78 5.99
C GLN A 101 -15.86 -28.81 6.32
N GLN A 102 -16.25 -28.65 7.59
CA GLN A 102 -17.64 -28.86 8.04
C GLN A 102 -18.55 -27.62 7.92
N GLN A 103 -18.02 -26.46 7.50
CA GLN A 103 -18.79 -25.21 7.33
C GLN A 103 -19.17 -24.91 5.87
N LEU A 104 -18.73 -25.73 4.90
CA LEU A 104 -18.85 -25.44 3.47
C LEU A 104 -20.29 -25.56 2.91
N GLU A 105 -21.19 -26.30 3.56
CA GLU A 105 -22.52 -26.61 3.02
C GLU A 105 -23.55 -25.45 3.09
N SER A 106 -23.17 -24.29 3.63
CA SER A 106 -24.00 -23.08 3.66
C SER A 106 -23.36 -21.84 3.04
N LEU A 107 -22.15 -21.95 2.46
CA LEU A 107 -21.43 -20.81 1.92
C LEU A 107 -21.99 -20.33 0.58
N VAL A 108 -22.50 -19.08 0.57
CA VAL A 108 -22.73 -18.32 -0.66
C VAL A 108 -21.38 -17.87 -1.21
N VAL A 109 -20.82 -18.66 -2.14
CA VAL A 109 -19.50 -18.39 -2.72
C VAL A 109 -19.58 -17.20 -3.70
N ILE A 110 -19.10 -16.04 -3.26
CA ILE A 110 -18.98 -14.84 -4.09
C ILE A 110 -17.76 -14.96 -5.01
N THR A 111 -18.01 -15.26 -6.29
CA THR A 111 -16.97 -15.35 -7.33
C THR A 111 -16.84 -14.05 -8.11
N PRO A 112 -15.70 -13.80 -8.81
CA PRO A 112 -15.54 -12.63 -9.66
C PRO A 112 -16.57 -12.56 -10.79
N GLU A 113 -16.97 -13.69 -11.38
CA GLU A 113 -18.01 -13.69 -12.43
C GLU A 113 -19.36 -13.21 -11.85
N PHE A 114 -19.71 -13.65 -10.63
CA PHE A 114 -20.88 -13.13 -9.92
C PHE A 114 -20.78 -11.61 -9.67
N VAL A 115 -19.63 -11.11 -9.23
CA VAL A 115 -19.41 -9.67 -9.01
C VAL A 115 -19.50 -8.90 -10.33
N ILE A 116 -18.90 -9.40 -11.40
CA ILE A 116 -18.93 -8.84 -12.75
C ILE A 116 -20.37 -8.77 -13.29
N ASP A 117 -21.14 -9.86 -13.20
CA ASP A 117 -22.52 -9.91 -13.69
C ASP A 117 -23.47 -9.05 -12.83
N TYR A 118 -23.33 -9.09 -11.50
CA TYR A 118 -24.18 -8.34 -10.57
C TYR A 118 -24.03 -6.82 -10.73
N TYR A 119 -22.79 -6.33 -10.79
CA TYR A 119 -22.49 -4.91 -11.03
C TYR A 119 -22.45 -4.54 -12.52
N LYS A 120 -22.67 -5.50 -13.43
CA LYS A 120 -22.68 -5.32 -14.89
C LYS A 120 -21.37 -4.72 -15.44
N ILE A 121 -20.25 -5.14 -14.85
CA ILE A 121 -18.90 -4.68 -15.21
C ILE A 121 -18.63 -5.06 -16.68
N PRO A 122 -18.20 -4.11 -17.54
CA PRO A 122 -17.90 -4.40 -18.95
C PRO A 122 -16.87 -5.54 -19.07
N ASN A 123 -17.30 -6.68 -19.64
CA ASN A 123 -16.58 -7.94 -19.47
C ASN A 123 -15.22 -7.95 -20.20
N VAL A 124 -14.14 -7.76 -19.43
CA VAL A 124 -12.73 -7.75 -19.87
C VAL A 124 -12.19 -9.11 -20.35
N LYS A 125 -12.98 -10.19 -20.29
CA LYS A 125 -12.67 -11.45 -21.00
C LYS A 125 -13.02 -11.37 -22.50
N LYS A 126 -13.88 -10.44 -22.92
CA LYS A 126 -14.33 -10.24 -24.31
C LYS A 126 -13.79 -8.97 -24.97
N ILE A 127 -13.53 -7.93 -24.19
CA ILE A 127 -12.78 -6.76 -24.66
C ILE A 127 -11.30 -7.19 -24.72
N GLY A 128 -10.69 -7.12 -25.91
CA GLY A 128 -9.27 -7.48 -26.07
C GLY A 128 -8.38 -6.65 -25.16
N LEU A 129 -7.27 -7.26 -24.68
CA LEU A 129 -6.34 -6.78 -23.64
C LEU A 129 -6.55 -5.29 -23.26
N PRO A 130 -6.99 -4.99 -22.02
CA PRO A 130 -7.08 -3.59 -21.58
C PRO A 130 -5.73 -2.92 -21.79
N ARG A 131 -5.77 -1.61 -22.08
CA ARG A 131 -4.58 -0.83 -22.40
C ARG A 131 -3.48 -1.11 -21.37
N ASN A 132 -2.25 -1.29 -21.86
CA ASN A 132 -1.09 -1.67 -21.05
C ASN A 132 -0.68 -0.61 -20.00
N ASP A 133 -1.44 0.49 -19.89
CA ASP A 133 -1.28 1.62 -18.96
C ASP A 133 -2.12 1.50 -17.68
N VAL A 134 -3.11 0.59 -17.61
CA VAL A 134 -3.96 0.38 -16.43
C VAL A 134 -3.23 -0.40 -15.34
N SER A 135 -3.25 0.12 -14.11
CA SER A 135 -2.52 -0.43 -12.96
C SER A 135 -3.28 -0.23 -11.65
N GLN A 136 -3.14 -1.18 -10.73
CA GLN A 136 -3.90 -1.26 -9.48
C GLN A 136 -3.08 -1.92 -8.36
N SER A 137 -3.34 -1.60 -7.10
CA SER A 137 -2.66 -2.19 -5.94
C SER A 137 -3.63 -2.60 -4.84
N SER A 138 -3.34 -3.71 -4.18
CA SER A 138 -3.75 -3.95 -2.79
C SER A 138 -2.72 -3.36 -1.82
N ILE A 139 -3.21 -2.83 -0.70
CA ILE A 139 -2.42 -2.28 0.40
C ILE A 139 -2.98 -2.82 1.72
N GLN A 140 -2.16 -3.57 2.46
CA GLN A 140 -2.50 -4.12 3.78
C GLN A 140 -1.28 -4.12 4.71
N PHE A 141 -1.51 -4.44 5.98
CA PHE A 141 -0.59 -4.16 7.09
C PHE A 141 -0.40 -5.32 8.07
N LEU A 142 -0.93 -6.51 7.74
CA LEU A 142 -1.06 -7.64 8.68
C LEU A 142 0.17 -8.56 8.72
N GLY A 143 1.18 -8.36 7.87
CA GLY A 143 2.27 -9.33 7.71
C GLY A 143 1.86 -10.58 6.93
N GLU A 144 0.71 -10.54 6.28
CA GLU A 144 0.20 -11.62 5.43
C GLU A 144 0.72 -11.50 3.99
N TYR A 145 0.84 -12.62 3.29
CA TYR A 145 1.37 -12.69 1.93
C TYR A 145 0.42 -13.49 1.01
N TYR A 146 0.58 -13.37 -0.32
CA TYR A 146 -0.24 -14.13 -1.27
C TYR A 146 0.58 -15.29 -1.86
N ASP A 147 0.04 -16.51 -1.90
CA ASP A 147 0.75 -17.63 -2.56
C ASP A 147 0.51 -17.62 -4.08
N GLU A 148 1.60 -17.69 -4.85
CA GLU A 148 1.57 -17.66 -6.31
C GLU A 148 0.96 -18.94 -6.92
N LYS A 149 0.97 -20.06 -6.20
CA LYS A 149 0.38 -21.34 -6.61
C LYS A 149 -1.12 -21.33 -6.36
N ASP A 150 -1.58 -20.71 -5.27
CA ASP A 150 -3.00 -20.52 -4.96
C ASP A 150 -3.64 -19.54 -5.95
N LEU A 151 -3.02 -18.39 -6.23
CA LEU A 151 -3.44 -17.51 -7.33
C LEU A 151 -3.48 -18.24 -8.69
N GLN A 152 -2.60 -19.23 -8.92
CA GLN A 152 -2.62 -20.13 -10.08
C GLN A 152 -3.67 -21.27 -10.00
N LYS A 153 -4.20 -21.62 -8.82
CA LYS A 153 -5.35 -22.55 -8.66
C LYS A 153 -6.64 -21.77 -8.89
N TYR A 154 -6.79 -20.64 -8.20
CA TYR A 154 -7.89 -19.68 -8.31
C TYR A 154 -8.14 -19.27 -9.76
N SER A 155 -7.11 -18.80 -10.46
CA SER A 155 -7.25 -18.35 -11.85
C SER A 155 -7.73 -19.44 -12.82
N LYS A 156 -7.41 -20.71 -12.54
CA LYS A 156 -7.97 -21.87 -13.27
C LYS A 156 -9.42 -22.13 -12.85
N ALA A 157 -9.74 -22.06 -11.56
CA ALA A 157 -11.09 -22.29 -11.03
C ALA A 157 -12.11 -21.24 -11.53
N VAL A 158 -11.75 -19.96 -11.58
CA VAL A 158 -12.62 -18.87 -12.09
C VAL A 158 -12.44 -18.59 -13.60
N ASN A 159 -11.66 -19.44 -14.29
CA ASN A 159 -11.38 -19.39 -15.73
C ASN A 159 -10.99 -17.98 -16.23
N ILE A 160 -9.89 -17.45 -15.70
CA ILE A 160 -9.26 -16.18 -16.10
C ILE A 160 -7.83 -16.43 -16.61
N ARG A 161 -7.34 -15.50 -17.43
CA ARG A 161 -5.90 -15.31 -17.65
C ARG A 161 -5.51 -14.00 -17.00
N TYR A 162 -4.69 -14.03 -15.97
CA TYR A 162 -4.24 -12.84 -15.24
C TYR A 162 -2.82 -12.43 -15.65
N ARG A 163 -2.46 -11.17 -15.37
CA ARG A 163 -1.10 -10.63 -15.47
C ARG A 163 -0.36 -10.94 -14.17
N PRO A 164 0.72 -11.75 -14.18
CA PRO A 164 1.50 -12.01 -12.98
C PRO A 164 2.06 -10.71 -12.37
N LEU A 165 2.09 -10.66 -11.04
CA LEU A 165 2.66 -9.51 -10.32
C LEU A 165 4.17 -9.47 -10.56
N ALA A 166 4.68 -8.31 -10.97
CA ALA A 166 6.11 -8.13 -11.20
C ALA A 166 6.81 -7.85 -9.88
N SER A 167 7.94 -8.50 -9.60
CA SER A 167 8.64 -8.36 -8.29
C SER A 167 9.05 -6.91 -7.95
N LYS A 168 9.25 -6.06 -8.97
CA LYS A 168 9.48 -4.61 -8.82
C LYS A 168 8.29 -3.82 -8.25
N HIS A 169 7.10 -4.42 -8.22
CA HIS A 169 5.83 -3.85 -7.75
C HIS A 169 5.31 -4.56 -6.48
N ILE A 170 6.16 -5.37 -5.86
CA ILE A 170 6.02 -5.80 -4.47
C ILE A 170 6.72 -4.73 -3.62
N LEU A 171 6.00 -4.09 -2.69
CA LEU A 171 6.53 -3.02 -1.84
C LEU A 171 6.38 -3.38 -0.35
N GLY A 172 7.28 -2.84 0.47
CA GLY A 172 7.36 -3.05 1.92
C GLY A 172 8.08 -4.33 2.37
N GLY A 173 8.24 -5.31 1.48
CA GLY A 173 9.03 -6.50 1.76
C GLY A 173 9.25 -7.40 0.55
N ILE A 174 9.33 -8.71 0.79
CA ILE A 174 9.20 -9.75 -0.23
C ILE A 174 7.81 -10.37 -0.14
N ASN A 175 7.32 -11.05 -1.19
CA ASN A 175 6.11 -11.85 -1.07
C ASN A 175 6.43 -13.24 -0.47
N ASN A 176 6.34 -13.38 0.86
CA ASN A 176 6.80 -14.59 1.56
C ASN A 176 5.87 -15.80 1.32
N GLN A 177 6.27 -16.69 0.41
CA GLN A 177 5.55 -17.92 0.04
C GLN A 177 5.47 -18.99 1.16
N SER A 178 6.02 -18.72 2.34
CA SER A 178 5.86 -19.55 3.54
C SER A 178 4.92 -18.95 4.60
N ASN A 179 4.38 -17.75 4.38
CA ASN A 179 3.37 -17.14 5.28
C ASN A 179 2.17 -16.58 4.49
N PRO A 180 1.44 -17.41 3.69
CA PRO A 180 0.22 -16.97 3.04
C PRO A 180 -0.86 -16.67 4.09
N GLY A 181 -1.60 -15.56 3.90
CA GLY A 181 -2.66 -15.14 4.83
C GLY A 181 -3.95 -14.76 4.11
N SER A 182 -5.07 -14.85 4.81
CA SER A 182 -6.41 -14.74 4.24
C SER A 182 -6.72 -13.39 3.61
N GLU A 183 -6.29 -12.28 4.20
CA GLU A 183 -6.53 -10.93 3.67
C GLU A 183 -5.66 -10.69 2.44
N ALA A 184 -4.36 -11.01 2.52
CA ALA A 184 -3.43 -10.83 1.41
C ALA A 184 -3.77 -11.70 0.19
N VAL A 185 -4.28 -12.91 0.41
CA VAL A 185 -4.82 -13.77 -0.67
C VAL A 185 -6.13 -13.20 -1.20
N LEU A 186 -7.10 -12.85 -0.35
CA LEU A 186 -8.40 -12.29 -0.73
C LEU A 186 -8.25 -11.05 -1.63
N ASP A 187 -7.42 -10.10 -1.21
CA ASP A 187 -7.12 -8.86 -1.93
C ASP A 187 -6.59 -9.14 -3.34
N VAL A 188 -5.52 -9.94 -3.43
CA VAL A 188 -4.82 -10.21 -4.70
C VAL A 188 -5.66 -11.08 -5.62
N GLU A 189 -6.39 -12.07 -5.08
CA GLU A 189 -7.29 -12.92 -5.85
C GLU A 189 -8.48 -12.13 -6.39
N GLN A 190 -9.25 -11.39 -5.57
CA GLN A 190 -10.42 -10.65 -6.04
C GLN A 190 -10.04 -9.53 -7.02
N MET A 191 -8.96 -8.79 -6.75
CA MET A 191 -8.42 -7.77 -7.66
C MET A 191 -8.01 -8.38 -9.01
N SER A 192 -7.37 -9.56 -9.00
CA SER A 192 -7.04 -10.34 -10.21
C SER A 192 -8.27 -11.00 -10.86
N GLY A 193 -9.32 -11.29 -10.10
CA GLY A 193 -10.55 -11.89 -10.59
C GLY A 193 -11.40 -10.91 -11.39
N ILE A 194 -11.57 -9.70 -10.85
CA ILE A 194 -12.41 -8.65 -11.44
C ILE A 194 -11.69 -7.94 -12.59
N ASN A 195 -10.40 -7.64 -12.43
CA ASN A 195 -9.60 -6.92 -13.43
C ASN A 195 -8.27 -7.65 -13.74
N PRO A 196 -8.31 -8.87 -14.31
CA PRO A 196 -7.16 -9.77 -14.43
C PRO A 196 -5.95 -9.23 -15.19
N LEU A 197 -6.12 -8.28 -16.09
CA LEU A 197 -5.10 -7.91 -17.08
C LEU A 197 -4.42 -6.56 -16.81
N ALA A 198 -4.87 -5.83 -15.78
CA ALA A 198 -4.18 -4.65 -15.28
C ALA A 198 -2.83 -5.01 -14.62
N GLU A 199 -1.93 -4.03 -14.51
CA GLU A 199 -0.68 -4.23 -13.76
C GLU A 199 -0.94 -4.18 -12.25
N ASN A 200 -1.01 -5.37 -11.64
CA ASN A 200 -1.14 -5.53 -10.20
C ASN A 200 0.17 -5.19 -9.47
N TRP A 201 0.03 -4.47 -8.36
CA TRP A 201 1.03 -4.21 -7.34
C TRP A 201 0.55 -4.83 -6.02
N PHE A 202 1.48 -5.20 -5.14
CA PHE A 202 1.18 -5.71 -3.80
C PHE A 202 2.01 -4.94 -2.78
N ILE A 203 1.36 -4.32 -1.81
CA ILE A 203 1.99 -3.42 -0.85
C ILE A 203 1.68 -3.92 0.56
N ASN A 204 2.69 -4.45 1.24
CA ASN A 204 2.58 -4.94 2.61
C ASN A 204 3.69 -4.33 3.46
N TYR A 205 3.31 -3.51 4.44
CA TYR A 205 4.21 -3.05 5.50
C TYR A 205 3.79 -3.69 6.82
N GLU A 206 4.55 -4.72 7.21
CA GLU A 206 4.31 -5.59 8.37
C GLU A 206 4.70 -4.93 9.70
N SER A 207 3.89 -5.13 10.75
CA SER A 207 4.17 -4.53 12.07
C SER A 207 5.30 -5.26 12.79
N GLY A 208 6.11 -4.54 13.56
CA GLY A 208 7.37 -5.03 14.13
C GLY A 208 8.52 -5.27 13.13
N VAL A 209 8.25 -5.39 11.82
CA VAL A 209 9.28 -5.50 10.76
C VAL A 209 9.74 -4.14 10.25
N ASN A 210 8.92 -3.10 10.42
CA ASN A 210 9.29 -1.72 10.19
C ASN A 210 10.39 -1.31 11.20
N PRO A 211 11.61 -0.88 10.81
CA PRO A 211 12.74 -0.62 11.72
C PRO A 211 12.56 0.62 12.63
N ASP A 212 11.33 1.12 12.69
CA ASP A 212 10.92 2.40 13.20
C ASP A 212 9.81 2.25 14.27
N GLY A 213 9.25 1.04 14.44
CA GLY A 213 8.25 0.68 15.46
C GLY A 213 6.83 0.43 14.93
N ASP A 214 6.01 -0.19 15.77
CA ASP A 214 4.72 -0.83 15.42
C ASP A 214 3.60 0.11 14.95
N GLY A 215 3.79 1.44 15.08
CA GLY A 215 2.72 2.44 14.98
C GLY A 215 2.63 3.23 13.66
N GLU A 216 3.55 3.06 12.71
CA GLU A 216 3.65 3.97 11.54
C GLU A 216 3.47 3.33 10.15
N ASN A 217 3.14 2.04 10.02
CA ASN A 217 3.18 1.32 8.73
C ASN A 217 2.32 1.94 7.61
N PHE A 218 1.11 2.42 7.94
CA PHE A 218 0.26 3.17 7.01
C PHE A 218 0.97 4.45 6.53
N TYR A 219 1.59 5.19 7.45
CA TYR A 219 2.35 6.40 7.14
C TYR A 219 3.64 6.10 6.34
N THR A 220 4.40 5.04 6.68
CA THR A 220 5.54 4.55 5.89
C THR A 220 5.14 4.19 4.45
N THR A 221 3.94 3.65 4.27
CA THR A 221 3.36 3.37 2.93
C THR A 221 3.10 4.66 2.17
N ILE A 222 2.38 5.63 2.75
CA ILE A 222 2.13 6.94 2.13
C ILE A 222 3.45 7.67 1.81
N LEU A 223 4.47 7.60 2.69
CA LEU A 223 5.80 8.13 2.43
C LEU A 223 6.54 7.41 1.29
N THR A 224 6.33 6.11 1.12
CA THR A 224 6.95 5.35 0.02
C THR A 224 6.27 5.68 -1.31
N LEU A 225 4.94 5.72 -1.37
CA LEU A 225 4.20 6.11 -2.57
C LEU A 225 4.61 7.52 -3.03
N ASN A 226 4.76 8.47 -2.11
CA ASN A 226 5.29 9.82 -2.40
C ASN A 226 6.75 9.83 -2.92
N GLN A 227 7.52 8.75 -2.74
CA GLN A 227 8.89 8.63 -3.27
C GLN A 227 8.97 8.06 -4.69
N LEU A 228 7.90 7.45 -5.23
CA LEU A 228 7.86 6.91 -6.59
C LEU A 228 7.63 7.97 -7.67
N ASP A 229 8.13 7.74 -8.89
CA ASP A 229 7.82 8.56 -10.08
C ASP A 229 6.62 8.02 -10.90
N HIS A 230 6.25 6.75 -10.69
CA HIS A 230 5.07 6.11 -11.25
C HIS A 230 4.33 5.38 -10.13
N LEU A 231 3.00 5.46 -10.16
CA LEU A 231 2.10 4.86 -9.17
C LEU A 231 1.08 3.96 -9.87
N PRO A 232 0.54 2.94 -9.18
CA PRO A 232 -0.72 2.32 -9.58
C PRO A 232 -1.84 3.37 -9.65
N GLN A 233 -2.72 3.28 -10.65
CA GLN A 233 -3.83 4.24 -10.85
C GLN A 233 -4.94 4.08 -9.80
N VAL A 234 -5.11 2.87 -9.26
CA VAL A 234 -6.11 2.53 -8.23
C VAL A 234 -5.39 1.99 -7.00
N LEU A 235 -5.67 2.56 -5.83
CA LEU A 235 -5.25 2.03 -4.54
C LEU A 235 -6.46 1.39 -3.84
N SER A 236 -6.48 0.06 -3.71
CA SER A 236 -7.34 -0.64 -2.75
C SER A 236 -6.59 -0.72 -1.43
N ILE A 237 -7.24 -0.40 -0.31
CA ILE A 237 -6.58 -0.31 1.01
C ILE A 237 -7.46 -0.98 2.07
N SER A 238 -6.96 -2.09 2.63
CA SER A 238 -7.56 -2.78 3.77
C SER A 238 -6.93 -2.26 5.06
N TYR A 239 -7.47 -1.15 5.58
CA TYR A 239 -7.05 -0.53 6.83
C TYR A 239 -8.15 0.36 7.41
N GLY A 240 -8.24 0.42 8.73
CA GLY A 240 -9.13 1.35 9.42
C GLY A 240 -9.04 1.21 10.95
N ASP A 241 -8.81 2.33 11.62
CA ASP A 241 -8.89 2.47 13.07
C ASP A 241 -10.07 3.39 13.45
N PRO A 242 -10.62 3.31 14.68
CA PRO A 242 -11.69 4.21 15.11
C PRO A 242 -11.24 5.69 15.13
N GLU A 243 -11.95 6.57 14.43
CA GLU A 243 -11.64 8.01 14.33
C GLU A 243 -11.57 8.72 15.71
N ILE A 244 -12.21 8.15 16.73
CA ILE A 244 -12.30 8.70 18.10
C ILE A 244 -11.19 8.10 18.98
N GLY A 245 -9.93 8.34 18.61
CA GLY A 245 -8.76 7.74 19.28
C GLY A 245 -7.41 8.47 19.15
N LEU A 246 -7.37 9.66 18.55
CA LEU A 246 -6.16 10.46 18.27
C LEU A 246 -6.15 11.81 19.01
#